data_AF-A0A7C3F2R1-F1
#
_entry.id   AF-A0A7C3F2R1-F1
#
_cell.length_a   1.000
_cell.length_b   1.000
_cell.length_c   1.000
_cell.angle_alpha   90.00
_cell.angle_beta   90.00
_cell.angle_gamma   90.00
#
_symmetry.space_group_name_H-M   'P 1'
#
loop_
_entity.id
_entity.type
_entity.pdbx_description
1 polymer ?
#
loop_
_entity_poly.entity_id
_entity_poly.type
_entity_poly.pdbx_seq_one_letter_code
_entity_poly.pdbx_strand_id
1 'polypeptide(L)'
;MQPFLRVINLSKTFGALPVIQQVSFEVQPGEVVGLTGSTGSGKSVLVMMLAGMYEPNEGEIFFANKRLSWPFTAQSMGIGVIHQRPTLTDHFDVVSNIFLGNEIGRPKWLGWLRKINRLRMHQEAILFLKQLGIQVNSLYEKVNNLSGEQRQLIAIARVLTYPVRMVIIDEPTISLSYPFQQRLLSLIQRWRQQGVAVLFSSNNLDHLFAVTDRIIILYQGRKVADLRTDETDREDVVNRLLGIKYSQKPAPTIWDFDSYDYIRENAEKLHYHQMLLEKDLAAEGTLNRQLTEQLAEQLQALDQANLALREAQRRLLSDGEQERKHLAREIHDQIIQDLLSINYELEGIEIEQTTSSALEINLSNIRHGIRELVDNLRRICGNLRPPTIDSLGLGAALQSYSHDWSLRTGIKVNLSLDGKLGRLPEATELSIFRIVQEGLNNVWRHAQASSVQISLQHTSPRTLMVSLRDDGTGLSKNYDLATLAMKGHYGLMGISERIALLGGRFHLQRLPEGGALLQVEIPHPRVNVNPVATR
;
A
#
# COMPACT_ATOMS: atom_id res chain seq x y z
N MET A 1 -49.95 -7.23 -12.10
CA MET A 1 -49.38 -5.96 -11.57
C MET A 1 -48.75 -5.22 -12.73
N GLN A 2 -48.80 -3.89 -12.74
CA GLN A 2 -48.12 -3.10 -13.77
C GLN A 2 -46.64 -2.91 -13.40
N PRO A 3 -45.72 -2.97 -14.38
CA PRO A 3 -44.28 -2.86 -14.13
C PRO A 3 -43.90 -1.48 -13.58
N PHE A 4 -42.97 -1.45 -12.62
CA PHE A 4 -42.46 -0.22 -12.02
C PHE A 4 -41.52 0.54 -12.95
N LEU A 5 -40.63 -0.19 -13.62
CA LEU A 5 -39.81 0.31 -14.73
C LEU A 5 -40.16 -0.52 -15.97
N ARG A 6 -40.33 0.13 -17.11
CA ARG A 6 -40.48 -0.55 -18.41
C ARG A 6 -39.58 0.12 -19.43
N VAL A 7 -38.69 -0.67 -20.00
CA VAL A 7 -37.71 -0.26 -21.03
C VAL A 7 -38.12 -0.94 -22.32
N ILE A 8 -38.29 -0.16 -23.39
CA ILE A 8 -38.80 -0.64 -24.68
C ILE A 8 -37.81 -0.24 -25.78
N ASN A 9 -37.23 -1.24 -26.43
CA ASN A 9 -36.37 -1.16 -27.59
C ASN A 9 -35.27 -0.10 -27.47
N LEU A 10 -34.68 -0.01 -26.28
CA LEU A 10 -33.68 1.01 -25.99
C LEU A 10 -32.42 0.75 -26.82
N SER A 11 -31.93 1.76 -27.53
CA SER A 11 -30.71 1.69 -28.35
C SER A 11 -29.80 2.88 -28.07
N LYS A 12 -28.48 2.66 -28.10
CA LYS A 12 -27.45 3.69 -27.95
C LYS A 12 -26.24 3.40 -28.82
N THR A 13 -25.83 4.42 -29.57
CA THR A 13 -24.65 4.40 -30.46
C THR A 13 -23.75 5.59 -30.10
N PHE A 14 -22.44 5.37 -30.07
CA PHE A 14 -21.44 6.43 -29.95
C PHE A 14 -20.62 6.50 -31.25
N GLY A 15 -20.84 7.54 -32.05
CA GLY A 15 -20.28 7.59 -33.41
C GLY A 15 -20.82 6.45 -34.26
N ALA A 16 -19.92 5.61 -34.81
CA ALA A 16 -20.28 4.42 -35.58
C ALA A 16 -20.43 3.14 -34.72
N LEU A 17 -20.17 3.19 -33.41
CA LEU A 17 -20.16 2.02 -32.53
C LEU A 17 -21.52 1.83 -31.83
N PRO A 18 -22.32 0.81 -32.19
CA PRO A 18 -23.55 0.47 -31.48
C PRO A 18 -23.23 -0.24 -30.17
N VAL A 19 -23.58 0.38 -29.03
CA VAL A 19 -23.26 -0.15 -27.70
C VAL A 19 -24.47 -0.84 -27.04
N ILE A 20 -25.67 -0.31 -27.26
CA ILE A 20 -26.92 -0.95 -26.83
C ILE A 20 -27.86 -1.02 -28.03
N GLN A 21 -28.49 -2.17 -28.25
CA GLN A 21 -29.29 -2.46 -29.44
C GLN A 21 -30.61 -3.10 -29.03
N GLN A 22 -31.70 -2.34 -29.15
CA GLN A 22 -33.10 -2.80 -28.97
C GLN A 22 -33.35 -3.58 -27.67
N VAL A 23 -32.77 -3.11 -26.55
CA VAL A 23 -32.93 -3.77 -25.25
C VAL A 23 -34.31 -3.45 -24.67
N SER A 24 -35.07 -4.49 -24.35
CA SER A 24 -36.40 -4.40 -23.75
C SER A 24 -36.49 -5.25 -22.50
N PHE A 25 -36.94 -4.68 -21.38
CA PHE A 25 -37.21 -5.40 -20.14
C PHE A 25 -38.08 -4.58 -19.20
N GLU A 26 -38.60 -5.25 -18.18
CA GLU A 26 -39.44 -4.64 -17.15
C GLU A 26 -38.86 -4.96 -15.77
N VAL A 27 -39.17 -4.13 -14.77
CA VAL A 27 -38.86 -4.39 -13.36
C VAL A 27 -40.15 -4.13 -12.56
N GLN A 28 -40.58 -5.11 -11.78
CA GLN A 28 -41.76 -5.03 -10.93
C GLN A 28 -41.45 -4.27 -9.63
N PRO A 29 -42.47 -3.70 -8.95
CA PRO A 29 -42.28 -3.10 -7.63
C PRO A 29 -41.71 -4.13 -6.64
N GLY A 30 -40.65 -3.76 -5.92
CA GLY A 30 -39.99 -4.66 -4.96
C GLY A 30 -39.22 -5.83 -5.55
N GLU A 31 -39.05 -5.90 -6.88
CA GLU A 31 -38.23 -6.94 -7.55
C GLU A 31 -36.74 -6.53 -7.55
N VAL A 32 -35.86 -7.50 -7.33
CA VAL A 32 -34.41 -7.35 -7.53
C VAL A 32 -34.02 -8.03 -8.84
N VAL A 33 -33.69 -7.24 -9.85
CA VAL A 33 -33.24 -7.72 -11.16
C VAL A 33 -31.73 -7.61 -11.24
N GLY A 34 -31.07 -8.74 -11.50
CA GLY A 34 -29.66 -8.84 -11.82
C GLY A 34 -29.40 -8.45 -13.27
N LEU A 35 -28.31 -7.72 -13.52
CA LEU A 35 -27.82 -7.43 -14.85
C LEU A 35 -26.38 -7.96 -14.98
N THR A 36 -26.18 -8.92 -15.89
CA THR A 36 -24.86 -9.49 -16.15
C THR A 36 -24.54 -9.51 -17.63
N GLY A 37 -23.27 -9.69 -17.98
CA GLY A 37 -22.82 -9.61 -19.35
C GLY A 37 -21.30 -9.64 -19.46
N SER A 38 -20.78 -9.98 -20.64
CA SER A 38 -19.34 -9.91 -20.90
C SER A 38 -18.80 -8.48 -20.75
N THR A 39 -17.49 -8.35 -20.58
CA THR A 39 -16.82 -7.03 -20.66
C THR A 39 -17.15 -6.38 -22.00
N GLY A 40 -17.59 -5.12 -21.99
CA GLY A 40 -18.02 -4.42 -23.20
C GLY A 40 -19.46 -4.71 -23.66
N SER A 41 -20.25 -5.50 -22.92
CA SER A 41 -21.64 -5.82 -23.30
C SER A 41 -22.65 -4.65 -23.19
N GLY A 42 -22.21 -3.49 -22.70
CA GLY A 42 -23.04 -2.29 -22.59
C GLY A 42 -23.72 -2.05 -21.24
N LYS A 43 -23.50 -2.90 -20.21
CA LYS A 43 -24.12 -2.79 -18.87
C LYS A 43 -24.09 -1.37 -18.29
N SER A 44 -22.90 -0.78 -18.17
CA SER A 44 -22.73 0.56 -17.60
C SER A 44 -23.38 1.64 -18.45
N VAL A 45 -23.40 1.49 -19.78
CA VAL A 45 -24.11 2.42 -20.67
C VAL A 45 -25.62 2.33 -20.46
N LEU A 46 -26.16 1.11 -20.31
CA LEU A 46 -27.56 0.92 -19.96
C LEU A 46 -27.89 1.58 -18.60
N VAL A 47 -27.06 1.36 -17.58
CA VAL A 47 -27.21 2.02 -16.27
C VAL A 47 -27.17 3.55 -16.41
N MET A 48 -26.24 4.11 -17.17
CA MET A 48 -26.14 5.55 -17.38
C MET A 48 -27.36 6.13 -18.10
N MET A 49 -27.98 5.41 -19.03
CA MET A 49 -29.26 5.81 -19.63
C MET A 49 -30.40 5.77 -18.60
N LEU A 50 -30.49 4.74 -17.78
CA LEU A 50 -31.51 4.66 -16.73
C LEU A 50 -31.31 5.72 -15.62
N ALA A 51 -30.06 6.16 -15.41
CA ALA A 51 -29.69 7.22 -14.49
C ALA A 51 -29.95 8.64 -15.02
N GLY A 52 -30.35 8.79 -16.28
CA GLY A 52 -30.58 10.10 -16.90
C GLY A 52 -29.30 10.79 -17.40
N MET A 53 -28.17 10.08 -17.51
CA MET A 53 -26.88 10.65 -17.96
C MET A 53 -26.70 10.60 -19.48
N TYR A 54 -27.28 9.59 -20.15
CA TYR A 54 -27.23 9.46 -21.60
C TYR A 54 -28.62 9.30 -22.19
N GLU A 55 -28.99 10.19 -23.11
CA GLU A 55 -30.21 10.04 -23.88
C GLU A 55 -30.07 8.85 -24.88
N PRO A 56 -31.05 7.94 -24.96
CA PRO A 56 -31.05 6.87 -25.96
C PRO A 56 -31.25 7.45 -27.36
N ASN A 57 -30.71 6.78 -28.38
CA ASN A 57 -30.99 7.13 -29.77
C ASN A 57 -32.40 6.70 -30.19
N GLU A 58 -32.85 5.55 -29.66
CA GLU A 58 -34.17 4.99 -29.94
C GLU A 58 -34.72 4.30 -28.68
N GLY A 59 -36.03 4.11 -28.68
CA GLY A 59 -36.74 3.43 -27.60
C GLY A 59 -37.28 4.38 -26.53
N GLU A 60 -37.94 3.78 -25.55
CA GLU A 60 -38.69 4.52 -24.54
C GLU A 60 -38.48 3.91 -23.15
N ILE A 61 -38.43 4.78 -22.13
CA ILE A 61 -38.36 4.38 -20.73
C ILE A 61 -39.60 4.91 -20.04
N PHE A 62 -40.31 4.03 -19.33
CA PHE A 62 -41.43 4.36 -18.47
C PHE A 62 -41.05 4.07 -17.03
N PHE A 63 -41.31 5.01 -16.14
CA PHE A 63 -41.10 4.86 -14.70
C PHE A 63 -42.39 5.21 -13.97
N ALA A 64 -42.90 4.28 -13.15
CA ALA A 64 -44.20 4.38 -12.49
C ALA A 64 -45.32 4.83 -13.47
N ASN A 65 -45.40 4.14 -14.63
CA ASN A 65 -46.30 4.42 -15.77
C ASN A 65 -46.16 5.78 -16.46
N LYS A 66 -45.16 6.59 -16.11
CA LYS A 66 -44.90 7.85 -16.81
C LYS A 66 -43.73 7.66 -17.76
N ARG A 67 -43.93 8.01 -19.03
CA ARG A 67 -42.83 8.11 -19.99
C ARG A 67 -41.83 9.13 -19.49
N LEU A 68 -40.56 8.78 -19.48
CA LEU A 68 -39.48 9.69 -19.15
C LEU A 68 -39.17 10.57 -20.36
N SER A 69 -39.19 11.88 -20.15
CA SER A 69 -38.77 12.88 -21.13
C SER A 69 -37.36 13.34 -20.80
N TRP A 70 -36.53 13.51 -21.82
CA TRP A 70 -35.14 13.93 -21.67
C TRP A 70 -34.99 15.46 -21.69
N PRO A 71 -34.04 16.03 -20.91
CA PRO A 71 -33.27 15.38 -19.86
C PRO A 71 -34.09 15.17 -18.58
N PHE A 72 -33.76 14.14 -17.79
CA PHE A 72 -34.34 13.93 -16.46
C PHE A 72 -33.27 13.69 -15.40
N THR A 73 -33.63 13.93 -14.14
CA THR A 73 -32.76 13.62 -12.99
C THR A 73 -33.31 12.40 -12.26
N ALA A 74 -32.57 11.29 -12.24
CA ALA A 74 -32.96 10.06 -11.52
C ALA A 74 -33.37 10.33 -10.06
N GLN A 75 -32.59 11.15 -9.35
CA GLN A 75 -32.84 11.49 -7.95
C GLN A 75 -34.21 12.14 -7.71
N SER A 76 -34.65 13.08 -8.57
CA SER A 76 -35.94 13.76 -8.40
C SER A 76 -37.13 12.81 -8.60
N MET A 77 -36.89 11.69 -9.27
CA MET A 77 -37.86 10.60 -9.46
C MET A 77 -37.80 9.56 -8.32
N GLY A 78 -36.90 9.71 -7.36
CA GLY A 78 -36.67 8.73 -6.29
C GLY A 78 -35.88 7.50 -6.77
N ILE A 79 -35.06 7.65 -7.81
CA ILE A 79 -34.12 6.62 -8.28
C ILE A 79 -32.76 6.94 -7.67
N GLY A 80 -32.27 6.05 -6.81
CA GLY A 80 -30.91 6.09 -6.28
C GLY A 80 -29.94 5.39 -7.22
N VAL A 81 -28.76 5.96 -7.45
CA VAL A 81 -27.75 5.36 -8.35
C VAL A 81 -26.42 5.23 -7.61
N ILE A 82 -25.85 4.02 -7.62
CA ILE A 82 -24.53 3.69 -7.10
C ILE A 82 -23.68 3.28 -8.31
N HIS A 83 -22.71 4.11 -8.68
CA HIS A 83 -21.83 3.86 -9.81
C HIS A 83 -20.65 2.97 -9.44
N GLN A 84 -20.07 2.30 -10.45
CA GLN A 84 -18.85 1.50 -10.32
C GLN A 84 -17.68 2.33 -9.78
N ARG A 85 -17.55 3.57 -10.29
CA ARG A 85 -16.63 4.58 -9.76
C ARG A 85 -17.45 5.62 -8.99
N PRO A 86 -17.20 5.81 -7.68
CA PRO A 86 -18.03 6.69 -6.87
C PRO A 86 -17.82 8.14 -7.28
N THR A 87 -18.89 8.83 -7.64
CA THR A 87 -18.89 10.25 -8.01
C THR A 87 -18.96 11.12 -6.76
N LEU A 88 -17.81 11.23 -6.08
CA LEU A 88 -17.65 12.06 -4.88
C LEU A 88 -16.85 13.32 -5.18
N THR A 89 -17.10 14.37 -4.40
CA THR A 89 -16.33 15.61 -4.45
C THR A 89 -15.14 15.50 -3.51
N ASP A 90 -13.94 15.40 -4.06
CA ASP A 90 -12.69 15.11 -3.35
C ASP A 90 -12.35 16.10 -2.23
N HIS A 91 -12.68 17.37 -2.45
CA HIS A 91 -12.39 18.46 -1.51
C HIS A 91 -13.44 18.62 -0.41
N PHE A 92 -14.57 17.92 -0.51
CA PHE A 92 -15.64 18.00 0.48
C PHE A 92 -15.44 16.94 1.57
N ASP A 93 -15.96 17.25 2.75
CA ASP A 93 -15.95 16.31 3.85
C ASP A 93 -16.93 15.14 3.64
N VAL A 94 -16.83 14.13 4.51
CA VAL A 94 -17.68 12.93 4.49
C VAL A 94 -19.16 13.31 4.54
N VAL A 95 -19.56 14.17 5.47
CA VAL A 95 -20.98 14.53 5.67
C VAL A 95 -21.53 15.27 4.45
N SER A 96 -20.78 16.22 3.90
CA SER A 96 -21.16 16.98 2.72
C SER A 96 -21.30 16.08 1.50
N ASN A 97 -20.44 15.07 1.36
CA ASN A 97 -20.57 14.08 0.30
C ASN A 97 -21.77 13.15 0.47
N ILE A 98 -22.10 12.73 1.69
CA ILE A 98 -23.28 11.89 1.98
C ILE A 98 -24.56 12.65 1.65
N PHE A 99 -24.66 13.94 1.99
CA PHE A 99 -25.87 14.73 1.80
C PHE A 99 -25.91 15.54 0.50
N LEU A 100 -24.90 15.41 -0.37
CA LEU A 100 -24.79 16.22 -1.58
C LEU A 100 -26.04 16.06 -2.47
N GLY A 101 -26.71 17.18 -2.77
CA GLY A 101 -27.95 17.21 -3.55
C GLY A 101 -29.22 16.84 -2.76
N ASN A 102 -29.08 16.55 -1.47
CA ASN A 102 -30.19 16.26 -0.56
C ASN A 102 -29.88 16.81 0.85
N GLU A 103 -29.35 18.03 0.92
CA GLU A 103 -28.96 18.63 2.19
C GLU A 103 -30.19 18.79 3.09
N ILE A 104 -30.01 18.65 4.40
CA ILE A 104 -31.10 18.88 5.35
C ILE A 104 -31.12 20.37 5.68
N GLY A 105 -32.22 21.04 5.40
CA GLY A 105 -32.37 22.47 5.66
C GLY A 105 -33.81 22.92 5.61
N ARG A 106 -34.09 24.11 6.17
CA ARG A 106 -35.41 24.74 6.15
C ARG A 106 -35.34 26.24 5.86
N PRO A 107 -36.42 26.82 5.29
CA PRO A 107 -37.55 26.14 4.66
C PRO A 107 -37.19 25.64 3.24
N LYS A 108 -37.81 24.53 2.78
CA LYS A 108 -37.45 23.88 1.50
C LYS A 108 -37.72 24.75 0.26
N TRP A 109 -38.70 25.65 0.32
CA TRP A 109 -39.11 26.50 -0.81
C TRP A 109 -38.10 27.62 -1.16
N LEU A 110 -37.14 27.92 -0.28
CA LEU A 110 -36.08 28.91 -0.51
C LEU A 110 -34.90 28.37 -1.35
N GLY A 111 -34.94 27.10 -1.77
CA GLY A 111 -33.91 26.52 -2.63
C GLY A 111 -32.50 26.67 -2.05
N TRP A 112 -31.64 27.40 -2.75
CA TRP A 112 -30.25 27.67 -2.36
C TRP A 112 -30.11 28.63 -1.18
N LEU A 113 -31.12 29.45 -0.87
CA LEU A 113 -31.15 30.36 0.29
C LEU A 113 -31.56 29.65 1.59
N ARG A 114 -31.82 28.33 1.53
CA ARG A 114 -32.25 27.52 2.66
C ARG A 114 -31.14 27.41 3.70
N LYS A 115 -31.49 27.61 4.98
CA LYS A 115 -30.56 27.39 6.09
C LYS A 115 -30.31 25.89 6.28
N ILE A 116 -29.08 25.47 5.99
CA ILE A 116 -28.64 24.08 6.16
C ILE A 116 -28.49 23.74 7.65
N ASN A 117 -29.07 22.62 8.06
CA ASN A 117 -28.97 22.07 9.40
C ASN A 117 -27.81 21.06 9.48
N ARG A 118 -26.58 21.59 9.65
CA ARG A 118 -25.36 20.78 9.75
C ARG A 118 -25.39 19.78 10.91
N LEU A 119 -25.94 20.16 12.06
CA LEU A 119 -26.04 19.29 13.23
C LEU A 119 -26.86 18.04 12.92
N ARG A 120 -28.01 18.21 12.27
CA ARG A 120 -28.86 17.08 11.89
C ARG A 120 -28.22 16.20 10.82
N MET A 121 -27.57 16.79 9.81
CA MET A 121 -26.83 16.00 8.80
C MET A 121 -25.71 15.19 9.46
N HIS A 122 -25.00 15.76 10.43
CA HIS A 122 -23.95 15.05 11.15
C HIS A 122 -24.52 13.87 11.97
N GLN A 123 -25.64 14.06 12.66
CA GLN A 123 -26.33 12.99 13.40
C GLN A 123 -26.81 11.86 12.48
N GLU A 124 -27.45 12.20 11.36
CA GLU A 124 -27.93 11.21 10.39
C GLU A 124 -26.76 10.51 9.66
N ALA A 125 -25.66 11.22 9.35
CA ALA A 125 -24.45 10.61 8.79
C ALA A 125 -23.89 9.52 9.69
N ILE A 126 -23.80 9.74 11.01
CA ILE A 126 -23.34 8.73 11.97
C ILE A 126 -24.20 7.47 11.89
N LEU A 127 -25.52 7.62 11.77
CA LEU A 127 -26.45 6.49 11.67
C LEU A 127 -26.22 5.70 10.37
N PHE A 128 -26.10 6.39 9.23
CA PHE A 128 -25.83 5.74 7.94
C PHE A 128 -24.48 5.02 7.93
N LEU A 129 -23.43 5.68 8.45
CA LEU A 129 -22.10 5.07 8.55
C LEU A 129 -22.10 3.86 9.48
N LYS A 130 -22.79 3.94 10.62
CA LYS A 130 -22.94 2.81 11.55
C LYS A 130 -23.72 1.65 10.92
N GLN A 131 -24.79 1.94 10.18
CA GLN A 131 -25.57 0.93 9.45
C GLN A 131 -24.75 0.18 8.41
N LEU A 132 -23.80 0.87 7.76
CA LEU A 132 -22.86 0.29 6.80
C LEU A 132 -21.60 -0.27 7.49
N GLY A 133 -21.45 -0.01 8.79
CA GLY A 133 -20.30 -0.32 9.65
C GLY A 133 -18.98 0.26 9.13
N ILE A 134 -19.03 1.50 8.64
CA ILE A 134 -17.90 2.28 8.17
C ILE A 134 -17.24 2.96 9.37
N GLN A 135 -15.91 2.90 9.43
CA GLN A 135 -15.10 3.67 10.37
C GLN A 135 -14.36 4.77 9.60
N VAL A 136 -14.57 6.01 10.03
CA VAL A 136 -13.84 7.19 9.56
C VAL A 136 -13.17 7.86 10.75
N ASN A 137 -11.98 8.41 10.54
CA ASN A 137 -11.23 9.08 11.61
C ASN A 137 -11.96 10.36 12.06
N SER A 138 -12.55 11.06 11.09
CA SER A 138 -13.36 12.24 11.33
C SER A 138 -14.44 12.39 10.27
N LEU A 139 -15.61 12.88 10.66
CA LEU A 139 -16.69 13.24 9.74
C LEU A 139 -16.38 14.50 8.91
N TYR A 140 -15.37 15.26 9.35
CA TYR A 140 -14.84 16.44 8.67
C TYR A 140 -13.64 16.11 7.77
N GLU A 141 -13.21 14.84 7.72
CA GLU A 141 -12.14 14.41 6.85
C GLU A 141 -12.55 14.56 5.38
N LYS A 142 -11.63 15.07 4.55
CA LYS A 142 -11.84 15.19 3.11
C LYS A 142 -11.88 13.81 2.47
N VAL A 143 -12.78 13.64 1.51
CA VAL A 143 -12.96 12.34 0.83
C VAL A 143 -11.72 11.88 0.06
N ASN A 144 -10.84 12.79 -0.36
CA ASN A 144 -9.58 12.44 -1.02
C ASN A 144 -8.60 11.63 -0.14
N ASN A 145 -8.71 11.72 1.17
CA ASN A 145 -7.88 10.97 2.12
C ASN A 145 -8.38 9.54 2.37
N LEU A 146 -9.58 9.22 1.86
CA LEU A 146 -10.24 7.94 2.13
C LEU A 146 -9.80 6.87 1.14
N SER A 147 -9.74 5.63 1.62
CA SER A 147 -9.53 4.45 0.77
C SER A 147 -10.65 4.29 -0.27
N GLY A 148 -10.37 3.57 -1.37
CA GLY A 148 -11.37 3.28 -2.40
C GLY A 148 -12.64 2.61 -1.85
N GLU A 149 -12.48 1.70 -0.89
CA GLU A 149 -13.58 1.03 -0.18
C GLU A 149 -14.43 2.05 0.60
N GLN A 150 -13.80 2.93 1.40
CA GLN A 150 -14.50 3.99 2.14
C GLN A 150 -15.24 4.95 1.20
N ARG A 151 -14.65 5.32 0.06
CA ARG A 151 -15.30 6.15 -0.96
C ARG A 151 -16.53 5.46 -1.52
N GLN A 152 -16.44 4.18 -1.86
CA GLN A 152 -17.60 3.43 -2.35
C GLN A 152 -18.72 3.35 -1.31
N LEU A 153 -18.36 3.12 -0.04
CA LEU A 153 -19.31 3.05 1.06
C LEU A 153 -19.98 4.40 1.35
N ILE A 154 -19.29 5.53 1.17
CA ILE A 154 -19.88 6.88 1.23
C ILE A 154 -20.88 7.09 0.09
N ALA A 155 -20.58 6.62 -1.13
CA ALA A 155 -21.52 6.69 -2.24
C ALA A 155 -22.80 5.86 -1.97
N ILE A 156 -22.66 4.69 -1.32
CA ILE A 156 -23.80 3.89 -0.85
C ILE A 156 -24.59 4.66 0.23
N ALA A 157 -23.89 5.28 1.20
CA ALA A 157 -24.53 6.07 2.26
C ALA A 157 -25.37 7.24 1.72
N ARG A 158 -24.93 7.87 0.62
CA ARG A 158 -25.67 8.97 -0.03
C ARG A 158 -27.08 8.56 -0.45
N VAL A 159 -27.25 7.33 -0.95
CA VAL A 159 -28.55 6.80 -1.37
C VAL A 159 -29.50 6.60 -0.19
N LEU A 160 -28.99 6.45 1.03
CA LEU A 160 -29.79 6.31 2.24
C LEU A 160 -30.39 7.64 2.75
N THR A 161 -29.96 8.77 2.19
CA THR A 161 -30.37 10.10 2.71
C THR A 161 -31.78 10.54 2.30
N TYR A 162 -32.37 9.89 1.28
CA TYR A 162 -33.72 10.20 0.79
C TYR A 162 -34.53 8.92 0.54
N PRO A 163 -35.87 8.99 0.55
CA PRO A 163 -36.70 7.84 0.22
C PRO A 163 -36.54 7.46 -1.25
N VAL A 164 -35.87 6.32 -1.49
CA VAL A 164 -35.74 5.71 -2.81
C VAL A 164 -36.93 4.79 -3.10
N ARG A 165 -37.37 4.78 -4.35
CA ARG A 165 -38.36 3.83 -4.89
C ARG A 165 -37.72 2.79 -5.81
N MET A 166 -36.58 3.16 -6.41
CA MET A 166 -35.70 2.25 -7.12
C MET A 166 -34.25 2.54 -6.77
N VAL A 167 -33.42 1.52 -6.71
CA VAL A 167 -31.96 1.66 -6.65
C VAL A 167 -31.31 0.96 -7.83
N ILE A 168 -30.44 1.66 -8.54
CA ILE A 168 -29.61 1.12 -9.61
C ILE A 168 -28.18 1.05 -9.12
N ILE A 169 -27.57 -0.12 -9.22
CA ILE A 169 -26.28 -0.40 -8.63
C ILE A 169 -25.39 -0.99 -9.73
N ASP A 170 -24.30 -0.30 -10.09
CA ASP A 170 -23.37 -0.72 -11.15
C ASP A 170 -22.04 -1.19 -10.57
N GLU A 171 -21.81 -2.51 -10.61
CA GLU A 171 -20.56 -3.19 -10.23
C GLU A 171 -19.87 -2.60 -8.98
N PRO A 172 -20.58 -2.44 -7.85
CA PRO A 172 -20.05 -1.73 -6.68
C PRO A 172 -19.09 -2.62 -5.86
N THR A 173 -19.05 -3.93 -6.13
CA THR A 173 -18.41 -4.92 -5.27
C THR A 173 -16.91 -5.07 -5.50
N ILE A 174 -16.41 -4.66 -6.67
CA ILE A 174 -14.98 -4.78 -7.02
C ILE A 174 -14.09 -4.01 -6.03
N SER A 175 -14.56 -2.88 -5.55
CA SER A 175 -13.82 -2.00 -4.63
C SER A 175 -14.08 -2.30 -3.14
N LEU A 176 -14.85 -3.34 -2.82
CA LEU A 176 -15.26 -3.69 -1.46
C LEU A 176 -14.64 -5.02 -1.03
N SER A 177 -14.14 -5.09 0.21
CA SER A 177 -13.77 -6.35 0.85
C SER A 177 -14.99 -7.23 1.13
N TYR A 178 -14.75 -8.53 1.29
CA TYR A 178 -15.81 -9.52 1.49
C TYR A 178 -16.83 -9.16 2.60
N PRO A 179 -16.44 -8.68 3.80
CA PRO A 179 -17.40 -8.28 4.81
C PRO A 179 -18.35 -7.16 4.36
N PHE A 180 -17.85 -6.18 3.59
CA PHE A 180 -18.67 -5.07 3.10
C PHE A 180 -19.52 -5.46 1.89
N GLN A 181 -19.07 -6.40 1.06
CA GLN A 181 -19.92 -7.01 0.03
C GLN A 181 -21.15 -7.66 0.66
N GLN A 182 -20.98 -8.46 1.73
CA GLN A 182 -22.11 -9.08 2.44
C GLN A 182 -23.08 -8.05 3.04
N ARG A 183 -22.57 -6.93 3.54
CA ARG A 183 -23.41 -5.82 4.04
C ARG A 183 -24.20 -5.16 2.92
N LEU A 184 -23.60 -4.98 1.75
CA LEU A 184 -24.30 -4.45 0.58
C LEU A 184 -25.41 -5.42 0.11
N LEU A 185 -25.13 -6.72 0.01
CA LEU A 185 -26.14 -7.72 -0.33
C LEU A 185 -27.28 -7.74 0.69
N SER A 186 -26.97 -7.61 1.97
CA SER A 186 -27.96 -7.48 3.05
C SER A 186 -28.78 -6.19 2.94
N LEU A 187 -28.18 -5.09 2.47
CA LEU A 187 -28.88 -3.84 2.20
C LEU A 187 -29.84 -3.98 1.02
N ILE A 188 -29.43 -4.66 -0.06
CA ILE A 188 -30.28 -4.96 -1.21
C ILE A 188 -31.51 -5.77 -0.77
N GLN A 189 -31.32 -6.81 0.05
CA GLN A 189 -32.44 -7.58 0.59
C GLN A 189 -33.39 -6.74 1.44
N ARG A 190 -32.88 -5.80 2.23
CA ARG A 190 -33.73 -4.88 3.00
C ARG A 190 -34.54 -3.95 2.10
N TRP A 191 -33.94 -3.41 1.04
CA TRP A 191 -34.66 -2.61 0.04
C TRP A 191 -35.79 -3.40 -0.60
N ARG A 192 -35.51 -4.64 -1.02
CA ARG A 192 -36.52 -5.58 -1.54
C ARG A 192 -37.69 -5.76 -0.57
N GLN A 193 -37.40 -6.06 0.71
CA GLN A 193 -38.41 -6.22 1.76
C GLN A 193 -39.25 -4.95 2.00
N GLN A 194 -38.67 -3.77 1.74
CA GLN A 194 -39.36 -2.48 1.82
C GLN A 194 -40.16 -2.13 0.56
N GLY A 195 -40.20 -3.02 -0.44
CA GLY A 195 -40.89 -2.78 -1.71
C GLY A 195 -40.13 -1.88 -2.68
N VAL A 196 -38.85 -1.61 -2.42
CA VAL A 196 -37.98 -0.83 -3.32
C VAL A 196 -37.47 -1.75 -4.42
N ALA A 197 -37.66 -1.35 -5.69
CA ALA A 197 -37.13 -2.08 -6.83
C ALA A 197 -35.61 -1.92 -6.93
N VAL A 198 -34.87 -2.96 -7.29
CA VAL A 198 -33.40 -2.89 -7.41
C VAL A 198 -32.95 -3.44 -8.75
N LEU A 199 -32.13 -2.68 -9.49
CA LEU A 199 -31.36 -3.18 -10.62
C LEU A 199 -29.90 -3.32 -10.18
N PHE A 200 -29.41 -4.56 -10.08
CA PHE A 200 -28.07 -4.86 -9.58
C PHE A 200 -27.20 -5.42 -10.71
N SER A 201 -26.31 -4.59 -11.24
CA SER A 201 -25.30 -4.98 -12.23
C SER A 201 -24.08 -5.55 -11.53
N SER A 202 -23.74 -6.82 -11.81
CA SER A 202 -22.53 -7.47 -11.32
C SER A 202 -22.05 -8.57 -12.27
N ASN A 203 -20.73 -8.74 -12.34
CA ASN A 203 -20.09 -9.87 -13.00
C ASN A 203 -19.83 -11.04 -12.04
N ASN A 204 -20.08 -10.87 -10.73
CA ASN A 204 -19.97 -11.96 -9.76
C ASN A 204 -21.31 -12.69 -9.66
N LEU A 205 -21.35 -13.92 -10.19
CA LEU A 205 -22.56 -14.75 -10.19
C LEU A 205 -23.03 -15.09 -8.78
N ASP A 206 -22.13 -15.32 -7.82
CA ASP A 206 -22.52 -15.62 -6.44
C ASP A 206 -23.30 -14.47 -5.81
N HIS A 207 -22.91 -13.23 -6.12
CA HIS A 207 -23.66 -12.05 -5.68
C HIS A 207 -25.04 -11.97 -6.32
N LEU A 208 -25.15 -12.27 -7.63
CA LEU A 208 -26.44 -12.25 -8.33
C LEU A 208 -27.39 -13.31 -7.77
N PHE A 209 -26.94 -14.56 -7.69
CA PHE A 209 -27.76 -15.67 -7.16
C PHE A 209 -28.16 -15.48 -5.70
N ALA A 210 -27.36 -14.75 -4.91
CA ALA A 210 -27.69 -14.48 -3.51
C ALA A 210 -28.86 -13.50 -3.31
N VAL A 211 -29.11 -12.57 -4.26
CA VAL A 211 -30.07 -11.48 -4.01
C VAL A 211 -31.12 -11.22 -5.09
N THR A 212 -30.97 -11.77 -6.28
CA THR A 212 -31.83 -11.46 -7.42
C THR A 212 -33.03 -12.40 -7.52
N ASP A 213 -34.17 -11.86 -7.96
CA ASP A 213 -35.35 -12.62 -8.37
C ASP A 213 -35.23 -13.09 -9.83
N ARG A 214 -34.57 -12.28 -10.65
CA ARG A 214 -34.39 -12.50 -12.10
C ARG A 214 -33.06 -11.97 -12.57
N ILE A 215 -32.44 -12.60 -13.57
CA ILE A 215 -31.16 -12.21 -14.16
C ILE A 215 -31.35 -11.92 -15.66
N ILE A 216 -31.00 -10.71 -16.05
CA ILE A 216 -30.92 -10.27 -17.44
C ILE A 216 -29.47 -10.41 -17.91
N ILE A 217 -29.29 -11.09 -19.05
CA ILE A 217 -27.97 -11.31 -19.65
C ILE A 217 -27.84 -10.44 -20.90
N LEU A 218 -26.80 -9.59 -20.91
CA LEU A 218 -26.40 -8.79 -22.05
C LEU A 218 -25.17 -9.39 -22.74
N TYR A 219 -25.25 -9.52 -24.07
CA TYR A 219 -24.13 -9.91 -24.92
C TYR A 219 -24.08 -8.99 -26.14
N GLN A 220 -22.93 -8.37 -26.38
CA GLN A 220 -22.72 -7.42 -27.49
C GLN A 220 -23.83 -6.37 -27.64
N GLY A 221 -24.26 -5.77 -26.52
CA GLY A 221 -25.27 -4.71 -26.51
C GLY A 221 -26.72 -5.18 -26.64
N ARG A 222 -26.98 -6.48 -26.73
CA ARG A 222 -28.34 -7.06 -26.86
C ARG A 222 -28.71 -7.86 -25.63
N LYS A 223 -30.00 -7.88 -25.30
CA LYS A 223 -30.56 -8.81 -24.31
C LYS A 223 -30.67 -10.20 -24.92
N VAL A 224 -29.86 -11.14 -24.44
CA VAL A 224 -29.87 -12.54 -24.93
C VAL A 224 -30.70 -13.46 -24.05
N ALA A 225 -30.91 -13.11 -22.79
CA ALA A 225 -31.75 -13.87 -21.89
C ALA A 225 -32.32 -13.01 -20.76
N ASP A 226 -33.41 -13.50 -20.18
CA ASP A 226 -34.17 -12.89 -19.10
C ASP A 226 -34.74 -14.05 -18.27
N LEU A 227 -33.97 -14.48 -17.27
CA LEU A 227 -34.11 -15.77 -16.60
C LEU A 227 -34.49 -15.57 -15.15
N ARG A 228 -35.47 -16.33 -14.65
CA ARG A 228 -35.73 -16.33 -13.21
C ARG A 228 -34.59 -17.00 -12.47
N THR A 229 -34.15 -16.38 -11.37
CA THR A 229 -32.98 -16.84 -10.61
C THR A 229 -33.22 -18.21 -9.96
N ASP A 230 -34.46 -18.54 -9.63
CA ASP A 230 -34.88 -19.82 -9.04
C ASP A 230 -35.07 -20.96 -10.07
N GLU A 231 -35.07 -20.65 -11.37
CA GLU A 231 -35.26 -21.60 -12.47
C GLU A 231 -33.99 -21.80 -13.32
N THR A 232 -32.88 -21.16 -12.95
CA THR A 232 -31.60 -21.21 -13.68
C THR A 232 -30.46 -21.57 -12.73
N ASP A 233 -29.32 -21.95 -13.29
CA ASP A 233 -28.09 -22.24 -12.55
C ASP A 233 -26.91 -21.44 -13.12
N ARG A 234 -25.77 -21.51 -12.42
CA ARG A 234 -24.56 -20.78 -12.80
C ARG A 234 -24.07 -21.20 -14.19
N GLU A 235 -24.20 -22.46 -14.55
CA GLU A 235 -23.70 -23.00 -15.81
C GLU A 235 -24.51 -22.46 -16.99
N ASP A 236 -25.84 -22.42 -16.89
CA ASP A 236 -26.73 -21.83 -17.90
C ASP A 236 -26.43 -20.34 -18.12
N VAL A 237 -26.21 -19.58 -17.04
CA VAL A 237 -25.82 -18.16 -17.13
C VAL A 237 -24.47 -18.00 -17.83
N VAL A 238 -23.46 -18.81 -17.48
CA VAL A 238 -22.13 -18.76 -18.13
C VAL A 238 -22.21 -19.14 -19.60
N ASN A 239 -22.95 -20.20 -19.95
CA ASN A 239 -23.11 -20.64 -21.34
C ASN A 239 -23.72 -19.53 -22.21
N ARG A 240 -24.72 -18.81 -21.69
CA ARG A 240 -25.33 -17.66 -22.38
C ARG A 240 -24.40 -16.46 -22.47
N LEU A 241 -23.55 -16.23 -21.47
CA LEU A 241 -22.50 -15.21 -21.53
C LEU A 241 -21.45 -15.50 -22.60
N LEU A 242 -21.15 -16.78 -22.83
CA LEU A 242 -20.22 -17.26 -23.86
C LEU A 242 -20.86 -17.38 -25.25
N GLY A 243 -22.19 -17.24 -25.36
CA GLY A 243 -22.92 -17.41 -26.62
C GLY A 243 -23.06 -18.88 -27.06
N ILE A 244 -22.82 -19.84 -26.17
CA ILE A 244 -22.93 -21.27 -26.46
C ILE A 244 -24.42 -21.65 -26.32
N LYS A 245 -25.09 -21.87 -27.46
CA LYS A 245 -26.46 -22.38 -27.46
C LYS A 245 -26.46 -23.85 -27.04
N TYR A 246 -27.30 -24.20 -26.07
CA TYR A 246 -27.71 -25.59 -25.85
C TYR A 246 -28.49 -26.07 -27.10
N SER A 247 -27.81 -26.71 -28.03
CA SER A 247 -28.42 -27.34 -29.20
C SER A 247 -27.63 -28.59 -29.55
N GLN A 248 -28.10 -29.72 -29.00
CA GLN A 248 -28.09 -31.09 -29.53
C GLN A 248 -26.81 -31.66 -30.20
N LYS A 249 -26.51 -32.91 -29.83
CA LYS A 249 -25.61 -33.84 -30.55
C LYS A 249 -25.66 -33.62 -32.08
N PRO A 250 -24.51 -33.52 -32.77
CA PRO A 250 -24.54 -33.33 -34.20
C PRO A 250 -24.86 -34.66 -34.89
N ALA A 251 -25.91 -34.67 -35.71
CA ALA A 251 -25.95 -35.48 -36.91
C ALA A 251 -26.52 -34.63 -38.06
N PRO A 252 -25.98 -34.77 -39.29
CA PRO A 252 -26.08 -33.74 -40.33
C PRO A 252 -27.17 -34.08 -41.35
N THR A 253 -27.97 -33.11 -41.80
CA THR A 253 -28.64 -33.23 -43.13
C THR A 253 -29.06 -31.87 -43.73
N ILE A 254 -28.28 -31.44 -44.74
CA ILE A 254 -28.66 -30.95 -46.10
C ILE A 254 -29.67 -29.78 -46.26
N TRP A 255 -29.06 -28.59 -46.43
CA TRP A 255 -29.27 -27.43 -47.32
C TRP A 255 -30.45 -27.41 -48.32
N ASP A 256 -31.23 -26.32 -48.28
CA ASP A 256 -32.20 -25.89 -49.29
C ASP A 256 -31.68 -24.65 -50.06
N PHE A 257 -31.90 -24.59 -51.37
CA PHE A 257 -31.13 -23.78 -52.33
C PHE A 257 -31.37 -22.26 -52.28
N ASP A 258 -32.42 -21.78 -51.59
CA ASP A 258 -32.67 -20.34 -51.39
C ASP A 258 -31.67 -19.69 -50.40
N SER A 259 -30.89 -20.49 -49.69
CA SER A 259 -29.86 -20.01 -48.77
C SER A 259 -28.58 -19.58 -49.48
N TYR A 260 -28.32 -19.94 -50.74
CA TYR A 260 -27.01 -19.70 -51.36
C TYR A 260 -26.74 -18.22 -51.65
N ASP A 261 -27.72 -17.47 -52.18
CA ASP A 261 -27.55 -16.05 -52.47
C ASP A 261 -27.52 -15.20 -51.19
N TYR A 262 -28.32 -15.59 -50.18
CA TYR A 262 -28.29 -14.98 -48.85
C TYR A 262 -26.99 -15.28 -48.10
N ILE A 263 -26.47 -16.51 -48.18
CA ILE A 263 -25.18 -16.88 -47.60
C ILE A 263 -24.04 -16.19 -48.34
N ARG A 264 -24.11 -16.02 -49.66
CA ARG A 264 -23.07 -15.34 -50.45
C ARG A 264 -22.99 -13.86 -50.15
N GLU A 265 -24.12 -13.15 -50.12
CA GLU A 265 -24.14 -11.72 -49.79
C GLU A 265 -23.70 -11.47 -48.33
N ASN A 266 -24.09 -12.35 -47.42
CA ASN A 266 -23.59 -12.30 -46.04
C ASN A 266 -22.12 -12.68 -45.94
N ALA A 267 -21.62 -13.64 -46.73
CA ALA A 267 -20.20 -14.01 -46.75
C ALA A 267 -19.32 -12.88 -47.30
N GLU A 268 -19.77 -12.15 -48.32
CA GLU A 268 -19.07 -10.96 -48.84
C GLU A 268 -19.03 -9.82 -47.81
N LYS A 269 -20.16 -9.54 -47.13
CA LYS A 269 -20.21 -8.55 -46.04
C LYS A 269 -19.36 -8.99 -44.85
N LEU A 270 -19.40 -10.27 -44.48
CA LEU A 270 -18.62 -10.82 -43.38
C LEU A 270 -17.11 -10.77 -43.70
N HIS A 271 -16.72 -11.04 -44.95
CA HIS A 271 -15.33 -10.94 -45.40
C HIS A 271 -14.83 -9.49 -45.38
N TYR A 272 -15.65 -8.53 -45.80
CA TYR A 272 -15.32 -7.10 -45.69
C TYR A 272 -15.18 -6.65 -44.22
N HIS A 273 -16.10 -7.06 -43.35
CA HIS A 273 -16.00 -6.80 -41.91
C HIS A 273 -14.81 -7.49 -41.26
N GLN A 274 -14.47 -8.72 -41.68
CA GLN A 274 -13.30 -9.44 -41.21
C GLN A 274 -12.01 -8.72 -41.62
N MET A 275 -11.92 -8.18 -42.84
CA MET A 275 -10.76 -7.42 -43.29
C MET A 275 -10.59 -6.10 -42.52
N LEU A 276 -11.70 -5.42 -42.21
CA LEU A 276 -11.71 -4.23 -41.34
C LEU A 276 -11.32 -4.57 -39.90
N LEU A 277 -11.87 -5.65 -39.34
CA LEU A 277 -11.52 -6.16 -38.02
C LEU A 277 -10.06 -6.60 -37.96
N GLU A 278 -9.51 -7.24 -38.98
CA GLU A 278 -8.09 -7.62 -39.04
C GLU A 278 -7.19 -6.38 -39.11
N LYS A 279 -7.61 -5.33 -39.82
CA LYS A 279 -6.90 -4.06 -39.86
C LYS A 279 -6.97 -3.30 -38.53
N ASP A 280 -8.12 -3.29 -37.87
CA ASP A 280 -8.32 -2.69 -36.55
C ASP A 280 -7.65 -3.51 -35.45
N LEU A 281 -7.66 -4.85 -35.52
CA LEU A 281 -6.91 -5.75 -34.63
C LEU A 281 -5.41 -5.63 -34.87
N ALA A 282 -4.96 -5.39 -36.10
CA ALA A 282 -3.57 -5.06 -36.37
C ALA A 282 -3.20 -3.70 -35.77
N ALA A 283 -4.07 -2.69 -35.89
CA ALA A 283 -3.86 -1.36 -35.30
C ALA A 283 -3.92 -1.39 -33.76
N GLU A 284 -4.89 -2.06 -33.17
CA GLU A 284 -5.05 -2.25 -31.73
C GLU A 284 -3.96 -3.17 -31.18
N GLY A 285 -3.55 -4.19 -31.94
CA GLY A 285 -2.37 -5.00 -31.67
C GLY A 285 -1.09 -4.18 -31.68
N THR A 286 -0.94 -3.23 -32.61
CA THR A 286 0.21 -2.30 -32.62
C THR A 286 0.17 -1.32 -31.46
N LEU A 287 -1.00 -0.79 -31.09
CA LEU A 287 -1.14 0.14 -29.97
C LEU A 287 -0.95 -0.55 -28.61
N ASN A 288 -1.54 -1.73 -28.42
CA ASN A 288 -1.33 -2.54 -27.23
C ASN A 288 0.13 -2.98 -27.13
N ARG A 289 0.75 -3.34 -28.25
CA ARG A 289 2.18 -3.64 -28.29
C ARG A 289 3.02 -2.42 -27.91
N GLN A 290 2.73 -1.25 -28.46
CA GLN A 290 3.39 0.01 -28.09
C GLN A 290 3.20 0.37 -26.62
N LEU A 291 2.00 0.21 -26.07
CA LEU A 291 1.74 0.44 -24.64
C LEU A 291 2.49 -0.56 -23.77
N THR A 292 2.52 -1.85 -24.14
CA THR A 292 3.30 -2.86 -23.40
C THR A 292 4.80 -2.61 -23.50
N GLU A 293 5.31 -2.16 -24.65
CA GLU A 293 6.70 -1.78 -24.84
C GLU A 293 7.04 -0.53 -24.00
N GLN A 294 6.19 0.50 -23.99
CA GLN A 294 6.35 1.68 -23.12
C GLN A 294 6.30 1.34 -21.63
N LEU A 295 5.41 0.44 -21.23
CA LEU A 295 5.27 0.04 -19.83
C LEU A 295 6.46 -0.83 -19.39
N ALA A 296 6.98 -1.68 -20.28
CA ALA A 296 8.21 -2.43 -20.06
C ALA A 296 9.43 -1.49 -19.95
N GLU A 297 9.54 -0.48 -20.81
CA GLU A 297 10.60 0.54 -20.72
C GLU A 297 10.53 1.33 -19.40
N GLN A 298 9.34 1.75 -18.97
CA GLN A 298 9.12 2.45 -17.69
C GLN A 298 9.52 1.57 -16.50
N LEU A 299 9.12 0.29 -16.50
CA LEU A 299 9.49 -0.65 -15.45
C LEU A 299 10.99 -0.92 -15.42
N GLN A 300 11.62 -1.06 -16.58
CA GLN A 300 13.07 -1.24 -16.69
C GLN A 300 13.83 0.00 -16.21
N ALA A 301 13.37 1.20 -16.56
CA ALA A 301 13.95 2.46 -16.09
C ALA A 301 13.81 2.62 -14.57
N LEU A 302 12.67 2.24 -14.00
CA LEU A 302 12.45 2.24 -12.55
C LEU A 302 13.36 1.24 -11.83
N ASP A 303 13.52 0.04 -12.38
CA ASP A 303 14.40 -0.98 -11.80
C ASP A 303 15.87 -0.56 -11.87
N GLN A 304 16.31 0.01 -13.00
CA GLN A 304 17.63 0.62 -13.14
C GLN A 304 17.86 1.77 -12.15
N ALA A 305 16.88 2.65 -11.95
CA ALA A 305 16.97 3.73 -10.97
C ALA A 305 17.07 3.20 -9.53
N ASN A 306 16.29 2.17 -9.19
CA ASN A 306 16.36 1.51 -7.88
C ASN A 306 17.71 0.81 -7.66
N LEU A 307 18.26 0.14 -8.67
CA LEU A 307 19.58 -0.48 -8.61
C LEU A 307 20.68 0.57 -8.47
N ALA A 308 20.63 1.64 -9.26
CA ALA A 308 21.57 2.76 -9.17
C ALA A 308 21.53 3.43 -7.80
N LEU A 309 20.33 3.63 -7.23
CA LEU A 309 20.17 4.18 -5.88
C LEU A 309 20.79 3.27 -4.82
N ARG A 310 20.54 1.96 -4.88
CA ARG A 310 21.14 0.98 -3.97
C ARG A 310 22.65 0.93 -4.10
N GLU A 311 23.19 1.04 -5.31
CA GLU A 311 24.63 1.06 -5.56
C GLU A 311 25.26 2.36 -5.06
N ALA A 312 24.62 3.51 -5.28
CA ALA A 312 25.05 4.80 -4.74
C ALA A 312 25.05 4.79 -3.21
N GLN A 313 24.03 4.22 -2.57
CA GLN A 313 23.99 4.05 -1.11
C GLN A 313 25.13 3.16 -0.60
N ARG A 314 25.42 2.04 -1.28
CA ARG A 314 26.55 1.17 -0.94
C ARG A 314 27.89 1.90 -1.05
N ARG A 315 28.09 2.68 -2.13
CA ARG A 315 29.29 3.50 -2.33
C ARG A 315 29.45 4.52 -1.22
N LEU A 316 28.42 5.29 -0.91
CA LEU A 316 28.46 6.29 0.18
C LEU A 316 28.84 5.68 1.54
N LEU A 317 28.30 4.49 1.87
CA LEU A 317 28.65 3.81 3.11
C LEU A 317 30.08 3.27 3.10
N SER A 318 30.53 2.72 1.98
CA SER A 318 31.90 2.22 1.81
C SER A 318 32.91 3.36 1.87
N ASP A 319 32.68 4.43 1.11
CA ASP A 319 33.53 5.61 1.05
C ASP A 319 33.59 6.29 2.41
N GLY A 320 32.47 6.37 3.14
CA GLY A 320 32.44 6.89 4.50
C GLY A 320 33.25 6.07 5.51
N GLU A 321 33.25 4.73 5.42
CA GLU A 321 34.12 3.89 6.27
C GLU A 321 35.59 3.96 5.84
N GLN A 322 35.86 4.09 4.54
CA GLN A 322 37.21 4.27 4.01
C GLN A 322 37.82 5.60 4.48
N GLU A 323 37.03 6.68 4.43
CA GLU A 323 37.40 8.01 4.90
C GLU A 323 37.66 7.99 6.41
N ARG A 324 36.79 7.35 7.20
CA ARG A 324 37.01 7.16 8.65
C ARG A 324 38.28 6.37 8.93
N LYS A 325 38.59 5.34 8.13
CA LYS A 325 39.84 4.56 8.23
C LYS A 325 41.05 5.40 7.86
N HIS A 326 40.92 6.32 6.92
CA HIS A 326 41.99 7.24 6.54
C HIS A 326 42.24 8.28 7.63
N LEU A 327 41.19 8.98 8.08
CA LEU A 327 41.26 9.96 9.16
C LEU A 327 41.79 9.37 10.47
N ALA A 328 41.37 8.16 10.85
CA ALA A 328 41.89 7.49 12.04
C ALA A 328 43.39 7.18 11.93
N ARG A 329 43.88 6.85 10.72
CA ARG A 329 45.32 6.64 10.47
C ARG A 329 46.07 7.96 10.45
N GLU A 330 45.55 8.99 9.79
CA GLU A 330 46.20 10.30 9.72
C GLU A 330 46.35 10.96 11.10
N ILE A 331 45.31 10.90 11.94
CA ILE A 331 45.37 11.40 13.32
C ILE A 331 46.40 10.60 14.13
N HIS A 332 46.44 9.27 13.97
CA HIS A 332 47.36 8.41 14.71
C HIS A 332 48.82 8.55 14.27
N ASP A 333 49.07 8.55 12.97
CA ASP A 333 50.43 8.46 12.41
C ASP A 333 51.07 9.83 12.28
N GLN A 334 50.30 10.89 12.01
CA GLN A 334 50.84 12.25 11.89
C GLN A 334 50.69 13.02 13.19
N ILE A 335 49.45 13.27 13.63
CA ILE A 335 49.19 14.23 14.72
C ILE A 335 49.67 13.71 16.08
N ILE A 336 49.38 12.45 16.41
CA ILE A 336 49.81 11.85 17.68
C ILE A 336 51.34 11.69 17.72
N GLN A 337 51.99 11.30 16.61
CA GLN A 337 53.45 11.17 16.58
C GLN A 337 54.15 12.53 16.67
N ASP A 338 53.64 13.56 16.00
CA ASP A 338 54.17 14.92 16.08
C ASP A 338 54.08 15.46 17.51
N LEU A 339 52.92 15.30 18.17
CA LEU A 339 52.74 15.71 19.57
C LEU A 339 53.63 14.93 20.54
N LEU A 340 53.86 13.63 20.30
CA LEU A 340 54.80 12.85 21.09
C LEU A 340 56.24 13.30 20.88
N SER A 341 56.62 13.63 19.64
CA SER A 341 57.96 14.14 19.31
C SER A 341 58.21 15.49 19.99
N ILE A 342 57.25 16.42 19.93
CA ILE A 342 57.31 17.69 20.67
C ILE A 342 57.43 17.46 22.18
N ASN A 343 56.69 16.50 22.73
CA ASN A 343 56.79 16.16 24.16
C ASN A 343 58.17 15.58 24.52
N TYR A 344 58.82 14.80 23.65
CA TYR A 344 60.18 14.30 23.86
C TYR A 344 61.24 15.40 23.71
N GLU A 345 61.09 16.32 22.76
CA GLU A 345 61.99 17.47 22.60
C GLU A 345 61.93 18.40 23.83
N LEU A 346 60.72 18.66 24.35
CA LEU A 346 60.53 19.43 25.58
C LEU A 346 61.14 18.73 26.80
N GLU A 347 61.08 17.40 26.86
CA GLU A 347 61.72 16.60 27.91
C GLU A 347 63.25 16.65 27.83
N GLY A 348 63.83 16.68 26.62
CA GLY A 348 65.27 16.87 26.43
C GLY A 348 65.77 18.24 26.91
N ILE A 349 65.03 19.31 26.61
CA ILE A 349 65.38 20.68 27.02
C ILE A 349 65.36 20.82 28.56
N GLU A 350 64.43 20.14 29.23
CA GLU A 350 64.31 20.10 30.70
C GLU A 350 65.48 19.34 31.37
N ILE A 351 66.06 18.35 30.67
CA ILE A 351 67.19 17.54 31.18
C ILE A 351 68.54 18.25 30.96
N GLU A 352 68.69 19.03 29.89
CA GLU A 352 69.97 19.65 29.48
C GLU A 352 70.24 21.04 30.09
N GLN A 353 69.23 21.75 30.61
CA GLN A 353 69.40 23.11 31.14
C GLN A 353 68.95 23.25 32.60
N THR A 354 69.75 23.95 33.42
CA THR A 354 69.38 24.39 34.77
C THR A 354 68.33 25.50 34.68
N THR A 355 67.06 25.12 34.50
CA THR A 355 65.94 26.05 34.29
C THR A 355 65.55 26.80 35.57
N SER A 356 65.08 28.03 35.42
CA SER A 356 64.46 28.81 36.52
C SER A 356 63.14 28.15 36.96
N SER A 357 62.80 28.19 38.25
CA SER A 357 61.60 27.50 38.80
C SER A 357 60.26 27.86 38.11
N ALA A 358 60.14 29.08 37.58
CA ALA A 358 58.96 29.50 36.82
C ALA A 358 58.87 28.89 35.40
N LEU A 359 60.01 28.58 34.77
CA LEU A 359 60.07 27.92 33.47
C LEU A 359 59.77 26.42 33.58
N GLU A 360 60.23 25.77 34.66
CA GLU A 360 59.90 24.36 34.96
C GLU A 360 58.39 24.17 35.13
N ILE A 361 57.72 25.07 35.86
CA ILE A 361 56.26 25.00 36.06
C ILE A 361 55.52 25.18 34.71
N ASN A 362 55.95 26.11 33.86
CA ASN A 362 55.31 26.33 32.56
C ASN A 362 55.55 25.17 31.58
N LEU A 363 56.75 24.60 31.55
CA LEU A 363 57.08 23.40 30.76
C LEU A 363 56.25 22.20 31.21
N SER A 364 56.12 21.98 32.51
CA SER A 364 55.28 20.94 33.08
C SER A 364 53.81 21.10 32.69
N ASN A 365 53.27 22.33 32.74
CA ASN A 365 51.89 22.62 32.31
C ASN A 365 51.68 22.35 30.81
N ILE A 366 52.62 22.74 29.96
CA ILE A 366 52.55 22.47 28.51
C ILE A 366 52.61 20.96 28.23
N ARG A 367 53.52 20.23 28.89
CA ARG A 367 53.60 18.75 28.77
C ARG A 367 52.31 18.07 29.23
N HIS A 368 51.72 18.55 30.32
CA HIS A 368 50.43 18.04 30.80
C HIS A 368 49.33 18.26 29.76
N GLY A 369 49.24 19.47 29.18
CA GLY A 369 48.30 19.78 28.11
C GLY A 369 48.51 18.93 26.84
N ILE A 370 49.76 18.68 26.44
CA ILE A 370 50.07 17.80 25.29
C ILE A 370 49.64 16.35 25.58
N ARG A 371 49.89 15.83 26.79
CA ARG A 371 49.44 14.49 27.18
C ARG A 371 47.91 14.37 27.15
N GLU A 372 47.20 15.36 27.69
CA GLU A 372 45.73 15.41 27.62
C GLU A 372 45.23 15.47 26.17
N LEU A 373 45.87 16.25 25.29
CA LEU A 373 45.53 16.32 23.87
C LEU A 373 45.76 14.98 23.18
N VAL A 374 46.88 14.30 23.43
CA VAL A 374 47.17 12.97 22.88
C VAL A 374 46.13 11.95 23.34
N ASP A 375 45.75 11.96 24.62
CA ASP A 375 44.73 11.05 25.15
C ASP A 375 43.33 11.34 24.57
N ASN A 376 42.99 12.61 24.38
CA ASN A 376 41.76 13.03 23.70
C ASN A 376 41.75 12.60 22.22
N LEU A 377 42.87 12.75 21.50
CA LEU A 377 43.00 12.33 20.10
C LEU A 377 42.95 10.81 19.95
N ARG A 378 43.57 10.04 20.85
CA ARG A 378 43.45 8.59 20.90
C ARG A 378 42.00 8.16 21.12
N ARG A 379 41.26 8.86 21.98
CA ARG A 379 39.83 8.61 22.20
C ARG A 379 38.99 8.92 20.95
N ILE A 380 39.28 10.02 20.24
CA ILE A 380 38.62 10.35 18.96
C ILE A 380 38.91 9.26 17.92
N CYS A 381 40.17 8.83 17.79
CA CYS A 381 40.55 7.72 16.92
C CYS A 381 39.79 6.45 17.25
N GLY A 382 39.72 6.06 18.53
CA GLY A 382 38.99 4.86 18.97
C GLY A 382 37.49 4.90 18.65
N ASN A 383 36.86 6.08 18.68
CA ASN A 383 35.46 6.26 18.27
C ASN A 383 35.28 6.22 16.74
N LEU A 384 36.24 6.77 16.00
CA LEU A 384 36.23 6.76 14.53
C LEU A 384 36.46 5.34 14.01
N ARG A 385 37.45 4.62 14.53
CA ARG A 385 37.73 3.21 14.25
C ARG A 385 38.57 2.61 15.39
N PRO A 386 38.08 1.62 16.14
CA PRO A 386 38.85 0.99 17.20
C PRO A 386 40.04 0.23 16.60
N PRO A 387 41.30 0.54 16.99
CA PRO A 387 42.48 -0.19 16.50
C PRO A 387 42.51 -1.65 16.97
N THR A 388 41.73 -1.97 18.01
CA THR A 388 41.55 -3.32 18.56
C THR A 388 40.76 -4.25 17.63
N ILE A 389 39.91 -3.74 16.73
CA ILE A 389 39.26 -4.58 15.71
C ILE A 389 40.31 -5.17 14.77
N ASP A 390 41.26 -4.35 14.34
CA ASP A 390 42.27 -4.76 13.36
C ASP A 390 43.23 -5.81 13.95
N SER A 391 43.64 -5.64 15.22
CA SER A 391 44.62 -6.51 15.89
C SER A 391 44.02 -7.71 16.64
N LEU A 392 42.90 -7.53 17.36
CA LEU A 392 42.35 -8.49 18.33
C LEU A 392 40.93 -8.97 17.98
N GLY A 393 40.28 -8.37 16.98
CA GLY A 393 38.98 -8.77 16.48
C GLY A 393 37.79 -8.19 17.26
N LEU A 394 36.58 -8.53 16.79
CA LEU A 394 35.32 -7.94 17.25
C LEU A 394 35.09 -8.10 18.77
N GLY A 395 35.38 -9.27 19.34
CA GLY A 395 35.11 -9.57 20.75
C GLY A 395 35.87 -8.64 21.70
N ALA A 396 37.18 -8.47 21.47
CA ALA A 396 38.02 -7.58 22.25
C ALA A 396 37.63 -6.11 22.08
N ALA A 397 37.27 -5.71 20.86
CA ALA A 397 36.81 -4.36 20.58
C ALA A 397 35.48 -4.03 21.31
N LEU A 398 34.52 -4.96 21.32
CA LEU A 398 33.25 -4.79 22.04
C LEU A 398 33.45 -4.75 23.55
N GLN A 399 34.35 -5.57 24.10
CA GLN A 399 34.68 -5.54 25.52
C GLN A 399 35.28 -4.20 25.94
N SER A 400 36.31 -3.74 25.21
CA SER A 400 36.96 -2.45 25.47
C SER A 400 35.97 -1.30 25.35
N TYR A 401 35.21 -1.24 24.24
CA TYR A 401 34.25 -0.16 24.00
C TYR A 401 33.14 -0.13 25.05
N SER A 402 32.59 -1.29 25.42
CA SER A 402 31.52 -1.39 26.42
C SER A 402 32.00 -0.95 27.81
N HIS A 403 33.24 -1.30 28.17
CA HIS A 403 33.84 -0.89 29.44
C HIS A 403 34.03 0.62 29.52
N ASP A 404 34.67 1.21 28.50
CA ASP A 404 34.89 2.66 28.42
C ASP A 404 33.57 3.45 28.38
N TRP A 405 32.59 2.93 27.65
CA TRP A 405 31.26 3.52 27.56
C TRP A 405 30.52 3.47 28.91
N SER A 406 30.63 2.37 29.66
CA SER A 406 30.01 2.21 30.98
C SER A 406 30.61 3.18 32.00
N LEU A 407 31.95 3.32 32.02
CA LEU A 407 32.64 4.29 32.88
C LEU A 407 32.22 5.73 32.59
N ARG A 408 32.03 6.07 31.31
CA ARG A 408 31.67 7.44 30.89
C ARG A 408 30.21 7.80 31.19
N THR A 409 29.30 6.84 31.01
CA THR A 409 27.85 7.10 31.11
C THR A 409 27.28 6.78 32.48
N GLY A 410 27.98 5.98 33.29
CA GLY A 410 27.48 5.47 34.57
C GLY A 410 26.47 4.32 34.45
N ILE A 411 26.12 3.90 33.23
CA ILE A 411 25.17 2.81 32.96
C ILE A 411 25.92 1.48 32.97
N LYS A 412 25.40 0.48 33.70
CA LYS A 412 26.03 -0.85 33.78
C LYS A 412 25.83 -1.63 32.48
N VAL A 413 26.92 -2.13 31.90
CA VAL A 413 26.87 -2.98 30.69
C VAL A 413 27.24 -4.43 31.02
N ASN A 414 26.33 -5.35 30.73
CA ASN A 414 26.56 -6.79 30.82
C ASN A 414 26.77 -7.36 29.41
N LEU A 415 28.01 -7.72 29.09
CA LEU A 415 28.39 -8.26 27.78
C LEU A 415 28.55 -9.78 27.84
N SER A 416 27.78 -10.50 27.02
CA SER A 416 27.88 -11.96 26.84
C SER A 416 28.32 -12.28 25.42
N LEU A 417 29.54 -12.80 25.26
CA LEU A 417 30.09 -13.22 23.97
C LEU A 417 30.15 -14.75 23.91
N ASP A 418 29.78 -15.33 22.78
CA ASP A 418 29.98 -16.74 22.50
C ASP A 418 31.49 -17.06 22.41
N GLY A 419 31.94 -18.09 23.14
CA GLY A 419 33.35 -18.50 23.19
C GLY A 419 33.91 -19.03 21.86
N LYS A 420 33.05 -19.21 20.84
CA LYS A 420 33.43 -19.63 19.48
C LYS A 420 33.42 -18.48 18.44
N LEU A 421 33.41 -17.22 18.88
CA LEU A 421 33.59 -16.07 17.99
C LEU A 421 35.01 -16.06 17.41
N GLY A 422 35.18 -16.69 16.23
CA GLY A 422 36.37 -16.56 15.42
C GLY A 422 36.45 -15.18 14.73
N ARG A 423 37.50 -14.98 13.91
CA ARG A 423 37.62 -13.81 13.05
C ARG A 423 36.54 -13.84 11.96
N LEU A 424 35.77 -12.77 11.84
CA LEU A 424 34.81 -12.57 10.75
C LEU A 424 35.47 -11.70 9.66
N PRO A 425 34.91 -11.63 8.45
CA PRO A 425 35.35 -10.64 7.46
C PRO A 425 35.33 -9.23 8.06
N GLU A 426 36.36 -8.41 7.80
CA GLU A 426 36.53 -7.06 8.36
C GLU A 426 35.26 -6.21 8.24
N ALA A 427 34.59 -6.26 7.08
CA ALA A 427 33.33 -5.55 6.83
C ALA A 427 32.19 -5.99 7.77
N THR A 428 32.12 -7.28 8.11
CA THR A 428 31.12 -7.84 9.02
C THR A 428 31.43 -7.49 10.48
N GLU A 429 32.70 -7.57 10.90
CA GLU A 429 33.13 -7.15 12.25
C GLU A 429 32.81 -5.67 12.48
N LEU A 430 33.19 -4.81 11.53
CA LEU A 430 32.91 -3.38 11.60
C LEU A 430 31.39 -3.10 11.62
N SER A 431 30.61 -3.79 10.79
CA SER A 431 29.16 -3.59 10.76
C SER A 431 28.50 -3.97 12.07
N ILE A 432 28.89 -5.10 12.69
CA ILE A 432 28.38 -5.51 14.01
C ILE A 432 28.79 -4.51 15.08
N PHE A 433 30.06 -4.08 15.08
CA PHE A 433 30.54 -3.09 16.03
C PHE A 433 29.74 -1.79 15.94
N ARG A 434 29.45 -1.31 14.72
CA ARG A 434 28.66 -0.09 14.48
C ARG A 434 27.21 -0.24 14.92
N ILE A 435 26.60 -1.41 14.71
CA ILE A 435 25.24 -1.69 15.21
C ILE A 435 25.20 -1.59 16.73
N VAL A 436 26.19 -2.16 17.42
CA VAL A 436 26.28 -2.09 18.89
C VAL A 436 26.57 -0.66 19.36
N GLN A 437 27.49 0.05 18.70
CA GLN A 437 27.83 1.45 18.99
C GLN A 437 26.60 2.36 18.89
N GLU A 438 25.84 2.24 17.80
CA GLU A 438 24.63 3.03 17.56
C GLU A 438 23.51 2.63 18.53
N GLY A 439 23.38 1.33 18.83
CA GLY A 439 22.46 0.82 19.84
C GLY A 439 22.72 1.42 21.22
N LEU A 440 23.97 1.40 21.69
CA LEU A 440 24.38 2.00 22.97
C LEU A 440 24.17 3.52 22.99
N ASN A 441 24.48 4.22 21.90
CA ASN A 441 24.24 5.65 21.80
C ASN A 441 22.74 5.99 21.91
N ASN A 442 21.87 5.17 21.31
CA ASN A 442 20.42 5.31 21.45
C ASN A 442 19.97 5.10 22.89
N VAL A 443 20.50 4.11 23.61
CA VAL A 443 20.20 3.91 25.03
C VAL A 443 20.56 5.16 25.83
N TRP A 444 21.79 5.66 25.65
CA TRP A 444 22.28 6.81 26.42
C TRP A 444 21.46 8.08 26.17
N ARG A 445 21.08 8.36 24.92
CA ARG A 445 20.35 9.58 24.56
C ARG A 445 18.84 9.50 24.80
N HIS A 446 18.25 8.32 24.74
CA HIS A 446 16.80 8.19 24.63
C HIS A 446 16.13 7.21 25.60
N ALA A 447 16.83 6.25 26.19
CA ALA A 447 16.18 5.19 26.98
C ALA A 447 15.97 5.55 28.46
N GLN A 448 16.79 6.44 29.05
CA GLN A 448 16.87 6.65 30.50
C GLN A 448 17.12 5.33 31.27
N ALA A 449 17.93 4.44 30.69
CA ALA A 449 18.24 3.13 31.25
C ALA A 449 19.28 3.21 32.37
N SER A 450 19.21 2.27 33.31
CA SER A 450 20.21 2.06 34.37
C SER A 450 21.17 0.91 34.04
N SER A 451 20.74 -0.01 33.18
CA SER A 451 21.56 -1.12 32.71
C SER A 451 21.25 -1.54 31.26
N VAL A 452 22.26 -2.09 30.59
CA VAL A 452 22.15 -2.64 29.24
C VAL A 452 22.78 -4.03 29.21
N GLN A 453 22.09 -4.97 28.59
CA GLN A 453 22.61 -6.30 28.30
C GLN A 453 22.87 -6.44 26.80
N ILE A 454 24.10 -6.80 26.46
CA ILE A 454 24.53 -7.06 25.09
C ILE A 454 24.89 -8.54 24.98
N SER A 455 24.36 -9.23 23.99
CA SER A 455 24.70 -10.62 23.71
C SER A 455 24.99 -10.84 22.24
N LEU A 456 26.06 -11.60 21.98
CA LEU A 456 26.48 -12.02 20.65
C LEU A 456 26.58 -13.55 20.67
N GLN A 457 25.63 -14.24 20.04
CA GLN A 457 25.52 -15.70 20.09
C GLN A 457 25.22 -16.29 18.72
N HIS A 458 25.80 -17.46 18.42
CA HIS A 458 25.42 -18.20 17.22
C HIS A 458 24.09 -18.94 17.45
N THR A 459 23.02 -18.53 16.76
CA THR A 459 21.74 -19.26 16.78
C THR A 459 21.78 -20.49 15.87
N SER A 460 22.63 -20.46 14.84
CA SER A 460 22.94 -21.60 13.99
C SER A 460 24.39 -21.53 13.49
N PRO A 461 24.95 -22.58 12.89
CA PRO A 461 26.30 -22.55 12.29
C PRO A 461 26.45 -21.51 11.17
N ARG A 462 25.35 -20.90 10.72
CA ARG A 462 25.28 -19.92 9.64
C ARG A 462 24.61 -18.61 10.04
N THR A 463 24.28 -18.41 11.31
CA THR A 463 23.61 -17.18 11.75
C THR A 463 24.14 -16.73 13.11
N LEU A 464 24.54 -15.46 13.16
CA LEU A 464 24.92 -14.77 14.38
C LEU A 464 23.77 -13.87 14.82
N MET A 465 23.36 -13.98 16.07
CA MET A 465 22.36 -13.11 16.70
C MET A 465 23.08 -12.08 17.56
N VAL A 466 22.80 -10.81 17.28
CA VAL A 466 23.18 -9.67 18.11
C VAL A 466 21.93 -9.19 18.82
N SER A 467 21.93 -9.21 20.15
CA SER A 467 20.81 -8.77 20.97
C SER A 467 21.25 -7.71 21.96
N LEU A 468 20.57 -6.57 21.94
CA LEU A 468 20.79 -5.43 22.83
C LEU A 468 19.49 -5.13 23.58
N ARG A 469 19.54 -5.24 24.90
CA ARG A 469 18.40 -5.09 25.80
C ARG A 469 18.67 -3.98 26.81
N ASP A 470 17.77 -3.03 26.95
CA ASP A 470 17.80 -1.99 27.98
C ASP A 470 16.64 -2.14 28.97
N ASP A 471 16.79 -1.54 30.15
CA ASP A 471 15.79 -1.48 31.23
C ASP A 471 15.08 -0.11 31.33
N GLY A 472 15.12 0.70 30.27
CA GLY A 472 14.65 2.08 30.26
C GLY A 472 13.13 2.25 30.12
N THR A 473 12.70 3.43 29.70
CA THR A 473 11.27 3.78 29.53
C THR A 473 10.59 3.05 28.36
N GLY A 474 11.39 2.44 27.48
CA GLY A 474 10.93 1.68 26.32
C GLY A 474 10.30 2.55 25.23
N LEU A 475 9.75 1.88 24.23
CA LEU A 475 9.27 2.48 22.99
C LEU A 475 7.69 2.61 23.04
N SER A 476 7.09 3.76 22.66
CA SER A 476 5.64 4.08 22.44
C SER A 476 4.83 3.07 21.59
N LYS A 477 3.52 2.90 21.79
CA LYS A 477 2.80 1.67 21.33
C LYS A 477 2.65 1.43 19.80
N ASN A 478 2.89 2.40 18.93
CA ASN A 478 2.76 2.25 17.47
C ASN A 478 4.04 2.74 16.78
N TYR A 479 4.77 1.85 16.13
CA TYR A 479 5.97 2.23 15.38
C TYR A 479 5.94 1.81 13.94
N ASP A 480 6.10 2.81 13.09
CA ASP A 480 6.64 2.67 11.77
C ASP A 480 8.07 3.24 11.77
N LEU A 481 9.04 2.55 11.19
CA LEU A 481 10.44 2.99 11.08
C LEU A 481 10.53 4.38 10.42
N ALA A 482 9.63 4.68 9.46
CA ALA A 482 9.52 5.98 8.83
C ALA A 482 9.07 7.09 9.81
N THR A 483 8.18 6.78 10.75
CA THR A 483 7.72 7.73 11.78
C THR A 483 8.73 7.97 12.91
N LEU A 484 9.62 7.00 13.16
CA LEU A 484 10.75 7.14 14.10
C LEU A 484 11.85 8.06 13.55
N ALA A 485 12.10 8.02 12.24
CA ALA A 485 13.04 8.93 11.57
C ALA A 485 12.59 10.41 11.68
N MET A 486 11.29 10.68 11.52
CA MET A 486 10.74 12.04 11.69
C MET A 486 10.84 12.57 13.13
N LYS A 487 10.98 11.69 14.13
CA LYS A 487 11.15 12.06 15.55
C LYS A 487 12.61 12.15 16.00
N GLY A 488 13.56 12.08 15.07
CA GLY A 488 15.00 12.24 15.36
C GLY A 488 15.73 10.95 15.73
N HIS A 489 15.12 9.76 15.57
CA HIS A 489 15.77 8.47 15.79
C HIS A 489 16.55 7.97 14.56
N TYR A 490 17.41 8.82 13.99
CA TYR A 490 18.20 8.52 12.79
C TYR A 490 19.13 7.30 12.97
N GLY A 491 19.54 6.98 14.21
CA GLY A 491 20.40 5.84 14.52
C GLY A 491 19.77 4.47 14.22
N LEU A 492 18.47 4.31 14.46
CA LEU A 492 17.76 3.04 14.19
C LEU A 492 17.60 2.79 12.69
N MET A 493 17.48 3.85 11.89
CA MET A 493 17.46 3.77 10.43
C MET A 493 18.82 3.31 9.89
N GLY A 494 19.92 3.90 10.38
CA GLY A 494 21.28 3.47 10.02
C GLY A 494 21.59 2.02 10.41
N ILE A 495 21.05 1.54 11.54
CA ILE A 495 21.13 0.12 11.93
C ILE A 495 20.37 -0.74 10.89
N SER A 496 19.13 -0.38 10.54
CA SER A 496 18.31 -1.14 9.60
C SER A 496 18.92 -1.24 8.20
N GLU A 497 19.52 -0.16 7.71
CA GLU A 497 20.19 -0.11 6.40
C GLU A 497 21.42 -1.02 6.36
N ARG A 498 22.26 -1.00 7.41
CA ARG A 498 23.43 -1.88 7.51
C ARG A 498 23.03 -3.36 7.57
N ILE A 499 21.94 -3.68 8.27
CA ILE A 499 21.42 -5.06 8.36
C ILE A 499 20.92 -5.54 7.00
N ALA A 500 20.20 -4.70 6.26
CA ALA A 500 19.75 -5.02 4.91
C ALA A 500 20.92 -5.31 3.96
N LEU A 501 22.04 -4.58 4.10
CA LEU A 501 23.26 -4.82 3.31
C LEU A 501 23.96 -6.13 3.65
N LEU A 502 23.90 -6.55 4.91
CA LEU A 502 24.43 -7.85 5.34
C LEU A 502 23.47 -9.02 5.01
N GLY A 503 22.29 -8.75 4.44
CA GLY A 503 21.26 -9.76 4.20
C GLY A 503 20.63 -10.30 5.47
N GLY A 504 20.68 -9.54 6.56
CA GLY A 504 20.17 -9.90 7.87
C GLY A 504 18.71 -9.52 8.11
N ARG A 505 18.19 -9.94 9.27
CA ARG A 505 16.85 -9.56 9.75
C ARG A 505 16.97 -8.67 10.98
N PHE A 506 16.09 -7.68 11.06
CA PHE A 506 16.02 -6.71 12.14
C PHE A 506 14.69 -6.88 12.88
N HIS A 507 14.74 -6.99 14.21
CA HIS A 507 13.56 -7.03 15.06
C HIS A 507 13.74 -6.08 16.24
N LEU A 508 12.74 -5.23 16.47
CA LEU A 508 12.73 -4.28 17.59
C LEU A 508 11.43 -4.47 18.36
N GLN A 509 11.55 -4.82 19.64
CA GLN A 509 10.42 -5.13 20.50
C GLN A 509 10.48 -4.30 21.79
N ARG A 510 9.32 -3.91 22.31
CA ARG A 510 9.18 -3.34 23.65
C ARG A 510 9.05 -4.46 24.68
N LEU A 511 9.75 -4.35 25.80
CA LEU A 511 9.64 -5.31 26.89
C LEU A 511 8.46 -4.97 27.84
N PRO A 512 7.77 -5.99 28.40
CA PRO A 512 6.63 -5.79 29.31
C PRO A 512 6.97 -5.01 30.59
N GLU A 513 8.22 -5.11 31.05
CA GLU A 513 8.70 -4.54 32.32
C GLU A 513 9.21 -3.09 32.20
N GLY A 514 9.14 -2.49 31.00
CA GLY A 514 9.93 -1.30 30.65
C GLY A 514 11.17 -1.71 29.87
N GLY A 515 11.58 -0.88 28.90
CA GLY A 515 12.77 -1.11 28.07
C GLY A 515 12.49 -1.57 26.63
N ALA A 516 13.56 -1.61 25.82
CA ALA A 516 13.53 -2.12 24.46
C ALA A 516 14.50 -3.29 24.26
N LEU A 517 14.16 -4.14 23.30
CA LEU A 517 14.94 -5.27 22.84
C LEU A 517 15.18 -5.12 21.34
N LEU A 518 16.45 -4.94 20.97
CA LEU A 518 16.93 -4.88 19.60
C LEU A 518 17.61 -6.20 19.28
N GLN A 519 17.04 -6.94 18.32
CA GLN A 519 17.57 -8.22 17.84
C GLN A 519 17.92 -8.12 16.36
N VAL A 520 19.12 -8.61 16.03
CA VAL A 520 19.68 -8.56 14.69
C VAL A 520 20.23 -9.93 14.34
N GLU A 521 19.67 -10.54 13.30
CA GLU A 521 20.16 -11.80 12.74
C GLU A 521 21.04 -11.52 11.53
N ILE A 522 22.30 -11.94 11.57
CA ILE A 522 23.26 -11.73 10.49
C ILE A 522 23.67 -13.11 9.93
N PRO A 523 23.53 -13.35 8.61
CA PRO A 523 24.02 -14.56 7.98
C PRO A 523 25.56 -14.59 8.04
N HIS A 524 26.11 -15.71 8.50
CA HIS A 524 27.54 -15.92 8.65
C HIS A 524 28.03 -17.10 7.78
N PRO A 525 29.04 -16.92 6.91
CA PRO A 525 29.68 -18.04 6.21
C PRO A 525 30.44 -18.96 7.20
N ARG A 526 30.45 -20.28 6.93
CA ARG A 526 30.96 -21.34 7.83
C ARG A 526 32.28 -20.97 8.55
N VAL A 527 32.29 -21.11 9.87
CA VAL A 527 33.52 -21.31 10.64
C VAL A 527 34.05 -22.71 10.31
N ASN A 528 35.22 -22.80 9.65
CA ASN A 528 35.92 -24.09 9.54
C ASN A 528 36.37 -24.50 10.94
N VAL A 529 35.65 -25.45 11.54
CA VAL A 529 36.12 -26.17 12.72
C VAL A 529 37.24 -27.09 12.23
N ASN A 530 38.50 -26.67 12.38
CA ASN A 530 39.60 -27.62 12.33
C ASN A 530 39.42 -28.59 13.51
N PRO A 531 39.24 -29.90 13.28
CA PRO A 531 39.31 -30.86 14.37
C PRO A 531 40.75 -30.90 14.86
N VAL A 532 40.89 -30.78 16.17
CA VAL A 532 42.12 -31.06 16.93
C VAL A 532 42.75 -32.34 16.38
N ALA A 533 43.97 -32.21 15.85
CA ALA A 533 44.81 -33.36 15.54
C ALA A 533 45.16 -34.05 16.86
N THR A 534 44.42 -35.12 17.17
CA THR A 534 44.89 -36.15 18.09
C THR A 534 45.86 -37.02 17.31
N ARG A 535 47.16 -36.83 17.53
CA ARG A 535 48.19 -37.87 17.52
C ARG A 535 49.43 -37.38 18.24
#